data_AF-A0A8S1F7B1-F1
#
_entry.id   AF-A0A8S1F7B1-F1
#
_cell.length_a   1.000
_cell.length_b   1.000
_cell.length_c   1.000
_cell.angle_alpha   90.00
_cell.angle_beta   90.00
_cell.angle_gamma   90.00
#
_symmetry.space_group_name_H-M   'P 1'
#
loop_
_entity.id
_entity.type
_entity.pdbx_description
1 polymer ?
#
loop_
_entity_poly.entity_id
_entity_poly.type
_entity_poly.pdbx_seq_one_letter_code
_entity_poly.pdbx_strand_id
1 'polypeptide(L)'
;MLARQAIRPIVQAVRKHGHSSHSPVTYTGQGPQSFVNDGWASARLPFNVNNKWAFATKAIVFLSVGFWAPFIVVEYQLRKANQ
;
A
#
# COMPACT_ATOMS: atom_id res chain seq x y z
N MET A 1 -2.99 -49.41 6.34
CA MET A 1 -2.28 -48.12 6.08
C MET A 1 -2.53 -47.53 4.68
N LEU A 2 -3.08 -48.29 3.72
CA LEU A 2 -3.31 -47.85 2.33
C LEU A 2 -4.44 -46.81 2.15
N ALA A 3 -5.49 -46.85 2.98
CA ALA A 3 -6.62 -45.91 2.85
C ALA A 3 -6.22 -44.44 3.10
N ARG A 4 -5.27 -44.18 4.00
CA ARG A 4 -4.80 -42.80 4.30
C ARG A 4 -4.00 -42.19 3.16
N GLN A 5 -3.35 -42.99 2.31
CA GLN A 5 -2.58 -42.50 1.16
C GLN A 5 -3.49 -42.16 -0.04
N ALA A 6 -4.59 -42.89 -0.23
CA ALA A 6 -5.55 -42.65 -1.30
C ALA A 6 -6.44 -41.41 -1.08
N ILE A 7 -6.71 -41.04 0.18
CA ILE A 7 -7.60 -39.92 0.52
C ILE A 7 -6.88 -38.56 0.48
N ARG A 8 -5.56 -38.54 0.70
CA ARG A 8 -4.73 -37.33 0.69
C ARG A 8 -4.82 -36.49 -0.60
N PRO A 9 -4.73 -37.05 -1.83
CA PRO A 9 -4.82 -36.24 -3.04
C PRO A 9 -6.21 -35.63 -3.24
N ILE A 10 -7.27 -36.32 -2.82
CA ILE A 10 -8.66 -35.84 -2.93
C ILE A 10 -8.89 -34.67 -1.97
N VAL A 11 -8.46 -34.82 -0.71
CA VAL A 11 -8.54 -33.72 0.28
C VAL A 11 -7.71 -32.51 -0.16
N GLN A 12 -6.54 -32.73 -0.76
CA GLN A 12 -5.72 -31.64 -1.30
C GLN A 12 -6.32 -30.97 -2.54
N ALA A 13 -7.00 -31.73 -3.41
CA ALA A 13 -7.67 -31.20 -4.60
C ALA A 13 -8.89 -30.35 -4.24
N VAL A 14 -9.69 -30.79 -3.26
CA VAL A 14 -10.84 -30.03 -2.74
C VAL A 14 -10.39 -28.75 -2.03
N ARG A 15 -9.28 -28.80 -1.28
CA ARG A 15 -8.69 -27.60 -0.65
C ARG A 15 -8.13 -26.60 -1.66
N LYS A 16 -7.65 -27.06 -2.83
CA LYS A 16 -7.14 -26.20 -3.92
C LYS A 16 -8.25 -25.61 -4.80
N HIS A 17 -9.36 -26.31 -4.97
CA HIS A 17 -10.51 -25.82 -5.76
C HIS A 17 -11.45 -24.89 -4.99
N GLY A 18 -11.36 -24.80 -3.66
CA GLY A 18 -12.17 -23.89 -2.84
C GLY A 18 -11.73 -22.41 -2.83
N HIS A 19 -10.65 -22.05 -3.55
CA HIS A 19 -10.08 -20.69 -3.56
C HIS A 19 -10.22 -19.97 -4.90
N SER A 20 -11.15 -20.40 -5.76
CA SER A 20 -11.57 -19.63 -6.94
C SER A 20 -12.73 -18.70 -6.57
N SER A 21 -12.43 -17.70 -5.74
CA SER A 21 -13.31 -16.57 -5.53
C SER A 21 -12.49 -15.31 -5.78
N HIS A 22 -12.96 -14.48 -6.72
CA HIS A 22 -12.46 -13.13 -6.98
C HIS A 22 -12.45 -12.31 -5.68
N SER A 23 -11.40 -12.47 -4.89
CA SER A 23 -11.07 -11.61 -3.76
C SER A 23 -10.16 -10.50 -4.29
N PRO A 24 -10.49 -9.22 -4.10
CA PRO A 24 -9.59 -8.11 -4.42
C PRO A 24 -8.24 -8.25 -3.72
N VAL A 25 -8.21 -8.92 -2.56
CA VAL A 25 -6.99 -9.19 -1.79
C VAL A 25 -6.64 -10.67 -1.91
N THR A 26 -5.62 -10.97 -2.70
CA THR A 26 -5.02 -12.30 -2.72
C THR A 26 -4.17 -12.46 -1.45
N TYR A 27 -4.73 -13.08 -0.42
CA TYR A 27 -3.96 -13.55 0.75
C TYR A 27 -3.10 -14.77 0.37
N THR A 28 -2.30 -14.68 -0.68
CA THR A 28 -1.35 -15.73 -1.04
C THR A 28 -0.09 -15.56 -0.21
N GLY A 29 0.05 -16.36 0.84
CA GLY A 29 1.33 -16.58 1.51
C GLY A 29 1.65 -15.72 2.74
N GLN A 30 0.68 -15.02 3.33
CA GLN A 30 0.91 -14.33 4.60
C GLN A 30 0.95 -15.33 5.77
N GLY A 31 2.15 -15.69 6.22
CA GLY A 31 2.38 -16.39 7.50
C GLY A 31 2.38 -15.43 8.69
N PRO A 32 2.31 -15.92 9.94
CA PRO A 32 2.26 -15.11 11.16
C PRO A 32 3.45 -14.14 11.35
N GLN A 33 4.55 -14.40 10.64
CA GLN A 33 5.81 -13.63 10.67
C GLN A 33 6.09 -12.91 9.35
N SER A 34 5.13 -12.90 8.41
CA SER A 34 5.32 -12.29 7.09
C SER A 34 4.72 -10.89 7.02
N PHE A 35 5.24 -10.07 6.10
CA PHE A 35 4.73 -8.73 5.87
C PHE A 35 3.28 -8.78 5.37
N VAL A 36 2.44 -7.89 5.93
CA VAL A 36 1.07 -7.65 5.45
C VAL A 36 1.15 -7.00 4.07
N ASN A 37 1.20 -7.83 3.03
CA ASN A 37 0.90 -7.45 1.66
C ASN A 37 -0.59 -7.10 1.54
N ASP A 38 -0.93 -5.87 1.86
CA ASP A 38 -2.20 -5.28 1.46
C ASP A 38 -2.03 -4.82 0.00
N GLY A 39 -2.15 -5.75 -0.94
CA GLY A 39 -1.81 -5.56 -2.37
C GLY A 39 -2.55 -4.42 -3.07
N TRP A 40 -3.46 -3.73 -2.35
CA TRP A 40 -4.24 -2.59 -2.83
C TRP A 40 -3.85 -1.25 -2.20
N ALA A 41 -3.24 -1.21 -1.02
CA ALA A 41 -3.05 0.04 -0.27
C ALA A 41 -2.05 1.00 -0.93
N SER A 42 -1.02 0.47 -1.60
CA SER A 42 0.02 1.26 -2.28
C SER A 42 -0.01 1.18 -3.79
N ALA A 43 -0.66 0.15 -4.36
CA ALA A 43 -0.58 -0.17 -5.78
C ALA A 43 -1.22 0.88 -6.72
N ARG A 44 -2.06 1.77 -6.19
CA ARG A 44 -2.74 2.83 -6.97
C ARG A 44 -2.31 4.25 -6.62
N LEU A 45 -1.34 4.41 -5.72
CA LEU A 45 -0.83 5.74 -5.40
C LEU A 45 -0.04 6.28 -6.59
N PRO A 46 -0.19 7.56 -6.97
CA PRO A 46 0.57 8.16 -8.07
C PRO A 46 2.04 8.43 -7.69
N PHE A 47 2.51 7.87 -6.57
CA PHE A 47 3.87 7.98 -6.07
C PHE A 47 4.31 6.68 -5.38
N ASN A 48 5.59 6.36 -5.53
CA ASN A 48 6.19 5.17 -4.92
C ASN A 48 6.36 5.33 -3.40
N VAL A 49 5.91 4.32 -2.64
CA VAL A 49 5.95 4.22 -1.17
C VAL A 49 6.84 3.10 -0.62
N ASN A 50 7.56 2.37 -1.49
CA ASN A 50 8.35 1.20 -1.09
C ASN A 50 9.52 1.55 -0.16
N ASN A 51 10.08 2.76 -0.29
CA ASN A 51 11.14 3.26 0.59
C ASN A 51 10.55 4.27 1.58
N LYS A 52 10.50 3.89 2.87
CA LYS A 52 9.92 4.72 3.94
C LYS A 52 10.56 6.10 4.07
N TRP A 53 11.87 6.21 3.85
CA TRP A 53 12.58 7.49 3.94
C TRP A 53 12.27 8.39 2.76
N ALA A 54 12.29 7.83 1.54
CA ALA A 54 11.91 8.58 0.34
C ALA A 54 10.44 9.02 0.39
N PHE A 55 9.55 8.18 0.91
CA PHE A 55 8.15 8.53 1.13
C PHE A 55 8.00 9.68 2.15
N ALA A 56 8.69 9.59 3.29
CA ALA A 56 8.69 10.65 4.30
C ALA A 56 9.17 11.99 3.71
N THR A 57 10.26 11.99 2.94
CA THR A 57 10.75 13.20 2.26
C THR A 57 9.69 13.80 1.33
N LYS A 58 9.06 12.97 0.49
CA LYS A 58 7.99 13.43 -0.42
C LYS A 58 6.81 14.03 0.35
N ALA A 59 6.38 13.38 1.43
CA ALA A 59 5.29 13.85 2.26
C ALA A 59 5.61 15.19 2.92
N ILE A 60 6.81 15.34 3.50
CA ILE A 60 7.26 16.59 4.12
C ILE A 60 7.31 17.72 3.09
N VAL A 61 7.90 17.49 1.91
CA VAL A 61 7.97 18.52 0.85
C VAL A 61 6.57 18.91 0.39
N PHE A 62 5.69 17.95 0.10
CA PHE A 62 4.33 18.23 -0.37
C PHE A 62 3.53 19.05 0.64
N LEU A 63 3.57 18.68 1.93
CA LEU A 63 2.83 19.37 2.98
C LEU A 63 3.43 20.74 3.31
N SER A 64 4.76 20.84 3.36
CA SER A 64 5.44 22.10 3.67
C SER A 64 5.20 23.16 2.60
N VAL A 65 5.18 22.79 1.31
CA VAL A 65 4.86 23.74 0.23
C VAL A 65 3.47 24.32 0.41
N GLY A 66 2.46 23.48 0.65
CA GLY A 66 1.08 23.95 0.88
C GLY A 66 0.96 24.81 2.14
N PHE A 67 1.68 24.46 3.21
CA PHE A 67 1.69 25.23 4.45
C PHE A 67 2.35 26.61 4.28
N TRP A 68 3.46 26.71 3.56
CA TRP A 68 4.21 27.96 3.37
C TRP A 68 3.60 28.88 2.30
N ALA A 69 2.88 28.33 1.32
CA ALA A 69 2.27 29.08 0.22
C ALA A 69 1.52 30.36 0.64
N PRO A 70 0.58 30.35 1.61
CA PRO A 70 -0.14 31.57 1.99
C PRO A 70 0.79 32.66 2.57
N PHE A 71 1.82 32.28 3.33
CA PHE A 71 2.76 33.25 3.91
C PHE A 71 3.58 33.95 2.83
N ILE A 72 4.05 33.20 1.84
CA ILE A 72 4.79 33.74 0.69
C ILE A 72 3.89 34.71 -0.10
N VAL A 73 2.62 34.34 -0.32
CA VAL A 73 1.66 35.21 -1.02
C VAL A 73 1.41 36.50 -0.24
N VAL A 74 1.20 36.42 1.08
CA VAL A 74 1.01 37.61 1.92
C VAL A 74 2.23 38.51 1.88
N GLU A 75 3.43 37.96 2.03
CA GLU A 75 4.67 38.73 1.98
C GLU A 75 4.82 39.42 0.62
N TYR A 76 4.52 38.72 -0.48
CA TYR A 76 4.52 39.31 -1.81
C TYR A 76 3.53 40.48 -1.92
N GLN A 77 2.30 40.33 -1.42
CA GLN A 77 1.30 41.40 -1.47
C GLN A 77 1.69 42.61 -0.60
N LEU A 78 2.27 42.39 0.58
CA LEU A 78 2.75 43.46 1.45
C LEU A 78 3.90 44.25 0.80
N ARG A 79 4.85 43.54 0.19
CA ARG A 79 5.94 44.18 -0.57
C ARG A 79 5.41 44.99 -1.75
N LYS A 80 4.43 44.45 -2.48
CA LYS A 80 3.78 45.12 -3.60
C LYS A 80 2.99 46.35 -3.17
N ALA A 81 2.30 46.31 -2.02
CA ALA A 81 1.51 47.44 -1.51
C ALA A 81 2.37 48.58 -0.94
N ASN A 82 3.63 48.30 -0.60
CA ASN A 82 4.59 49.25 -0.05
C ASN A 82 5.54 49.85 -1.11
N GLN A 83 5.29 49.57 -2.38
CA GLN A 83 5.91 50.20 -3.56
C GLN A 83 4.93 51.19 -4.18
#